data_AF-A0A5E7XSG3-F1
#
_entry.id   AF-A0A5E7XSG3-F1
#
_cell.length_a   1.000
_cell.length_b   1.000
_cell.length_c   1.000
_cell.angle_alpha   90.00
_cell.angle_beta   90.00
_cell.angle_gamma   90.00
#
_symmetry.space_group_name_H-M   'P 1'
#
loop_
_entity.id
_entity.type
_entity.pdbx_description
1 polymer ?
#
loop_
_entity_poly.entity_id
_entity_poly.type
_entity_poly.pdbx_seq_one_letter_code
_entity_poly.pdbx_strand_id
1 'polypeptide(L)'
;MKRMLTAIAAAATLSGCASIAPSANVGGPFAGAEGMVSARNYLLPSQHAAALTDEGIRAFILLDNDDFGRNRKICRAFERLPDAGLYEEIGMGDQVAPVHWPLVRPISEDLTGDARCNALIENYSWPIGTVVYRMANLPRPSTVYLVAMDGRDSFYFDIDDGSQAQLDQIFLGWHEYAALNQGQAGTTLKDRITQIVEAICGSGMYDILMSRLPEGRLVSDVVGIAYRDGECAAALTYAEGPAVPTVGPVS
;
A
#
# COMPACT_ATOMS: atom_id res chain seq x y z
N MET A 1 -27.11 37.07 -44.91
CA MET A 1 -27.73 36.22 -43.86
C MET A 1 -26.76 35.11 -43.49
N LYS A 2 -26.47 35.01 -42.18
CA LYS A 2 -26.13 33.81 -41.38
C LYS A 2 -24.98 32.86 -41.83
N ARG A 3 -23.91 32.93 -41.00
CA ARG A 3 -23.16 31.83 -40.31
C ARG A 3 -22.43 30.83 -41.23
N MET A 4 -21.10 30.87 -41.41
CA MET A 4 -20.00 30.79 -40.42
C MET A 4 -20.09 29.51 -39.58
N LEU A 5 -19.19 28.55 -39.83
CA LEU A 5 -18.56 27.68 -38.84
C LEU A 5 -17.42 26.89 -39.50
N THR A 6 -16.24 27.48 -39.38
CA THR A 6 -14.93 26.90 -39.63
C THR A 6 -14.67 25.83 -38.56
N ALA A 7 -14.43 24.59 -38.96
CA ALA A 7 -13.98 23.54 -38.06
C ALA A 7 -12.51 23.79 -37.69
N ILE A 8 -12.26 24.25 -36.46
CA ILE A 8 -10.93 24.28 -35.88
C ILE A 8 -10.62 22.86 -35.38
N ALA A 9 -9.76 22.16 -36.11
CA ALA A 9 -9.11 20.97 -35.60
C ALA A 9 -8.08 21.40 -34.55
N ALA A 10 -8.45 21.30 -33.27
CA ALA A 10 -7.49 21.35 -32.18
C ALA A 10 -6.82 19.98 -32.07
N ALA A 11 -5.70 19.82 -32.79
CA ALA A 11 -4.74 18.78 -32.48
C ALA A 11 -4.11 19.13 -31.13
N ALA A 12 -4.63 18.53 -30.06
CA ALA A 12 -4.01 18.56 -28.75
C ALA A 12 -2.72 17.74 -28.83
N THR A 13 -1.63 18.40 -29.18
CA THR A 13 -0.26 17.93 -28.91
C THR A 13 -0.05 17.98 -27.40
N LEU A 14 -0.54 16.96 -26.68
CA LEU A 14 -0.07 16.61 -25.33
C LEU A 14 1.26 15.87 -25.48
N SER A 15 2.26 16.57 -25.99
CA SER A 15 3.67 16.24 -25.80
C SER A 15 4.06 16.72 -24.41
N GLY A 16 3.67 15.93 -23.42
CA GLY A 16 4.13 16.03 -22.03
C GLY A 16 4.63 14.66 -21.62
N CYS A 17 5.79 14.25 -22.13
CA CYS A 17 6.53 13.13 -21.57
C CYS A 17 6.94 13.51 -20.14
N ALA A 18 6.07 13.27 -19.17
CA ALA A 18 6.50 13.02 -17.80
C ALA A 18 7.10 11.61 -17.76
N SER A 19 8.28 11.48 -18.39
CA SER A 19 9.23 10.45 -17.97
C SER A 19 9.60 10.84 -16.54
N ILE A 20 8.91 10.25 -15.56
CA ILE A 20 9.36 10.29 -14.17
C ILE A 20 10.66 9.49 -14.16
N ALA A 21 11.77 10.19 -14.42
CA ALA A 21 13.09 9.67 -14.17
C ALA A 21 13.18 9.40 -12.66
N PRO A 22 13.72 8.24 -12.27
CA PRO A 22 13.85 7.91 -10.87
C PRO A 22 14.78 8.93 -10.22
N SER A 23 14.34 9.61 -9.17
CA SER A 23 15.29 10.21 -8.23
C SER A 23 15.93 9.08 -7.42
N ALA A 24 16.69 8.23 -8.11
CA ALA A 24 17.60 7.28 -7.52
C ALA A 24 18.80 8.07 -7.01
N ASN A 25 18.70 8.59 -5.78
CA ASN A 25 19.86 8.95 -4.98
C ASN A 25 19.47 9.12 -3.51
N VAL A 26 19.32 8.03 -2.77
CA VAL A 26 19.68 7.99 -1.34
C VAL A 26 20.19 6.57 -1.02
N GLY A 27 21.38 6.50 -0.42
CA GLY A 27 22.21 5.31 -0.39
C GLY A 27 21.65 4.11 0.35
N GLY A 28 21.91 2.92 -0.21
CA GLY A 28 22.07 1.74 0.64
C GLY A 28 23.33 1.88 1.51
N PRO A 29 23.56 1.02 2.51
CA PRO A 29 22.67 0.00 3.07
C PRO A 29 22.00 0.44 4.40
N PHE A 30 22.38 1.56 5.02
CA PHE A 30 21.82 2.07 6.30
C PHE A 30 22.10 3.58 6.51
N ALA A 31 22.07 4.38 5.45
CA ALA A 31 22.59 5.77 5.50
C ALA A 31 21.54 6.79 5.98
N GLY A 32 21.32 6.81 7.30
CA GLY A 32 20.58 7.87 8.00
C GLY A 32 19.91 7.36 9.26
N ALA A 33 20.66 7.18 10.35
CA ALA A 33 20.11 6.84 11.66
C ALA A 33 19.10 7.91 12.14
N GLU A 34 18.10 7.42 12.90
CA GLU A 34 16.83 8.06 13.36
C GLU A 34 15.68 8.06 12.33
N GLY A 35 15.20 6.87 11.94
CA GLY A 35 14.03 6.66 11.06
C GLY A 35 13.39 5.24 11.18
N MET A 36 12.07 5.08 10.95
CA MET A 36 11.42 3.75 10.89
C MET A 36 11.53 3.13 9.49
N VAL A 37 12.36 2.13 9.26
CA VAL A 37 12.45 1.44 7.96
C VAL A 37 11.40 0.33 7.84
N SER A 38 10.99 -0.10 6.65
CA SER A 38 10.17 -1.31 6.53
C SER A 38 11.00 -2.57 6.28
N ALA A 39 10.50 -3.73 6.67
CA ALA A 39 11.20 -4.99 6.43
C ALA A 39 10.21 -6.13 6.13
N ARG A 40 10.65 -7.14 5.39
CA ARG A 40 9.84 -8.35 5.20
C ARG A 40 9.75 -9.10 6.52
N ASN A 41 8.56 -9.60 6.82
CA ASN A 41 8.32 -10.48 7.94
C ASN A 41 7.33 -11.59 7.55
N TYR A 42 7.65 -12.83 7.89
CA TYR A 42 6.76 -13.97 7.64
C TYR A 42 5.93 -14.24 8.89
N LEU A 43 4.62 -14.15 8.74
CA LEU A 43 3.72 -14.22 9.89
C LEU A 43 3.12 -15.63 10.02
N LEU A 44 3.66 -16.41 10.95
CA LEU A 44 3.24 -17.78 11.23
C LEU A 44 1.94 -17.80 12.07
N PRO A 45 1.20 -18.94 12.10
CA PRO A 45 -0.08 -19.03 12.79
C PRO A 45 -0.11 -18.56 14.25
N SER A 46 0.93 -18.86 15.02
CA SER A 46 1.04 -18.44 16.42
C SER A 46 1.20 -16.93 16.60
N GLN A 47 1.60 -16.21 15.54
CA GLN A 47 1.87 -14.76 15.57
C GLN A 47 0.69 -13.95 14.99
N HIS A 48 -0.29 -14.61 14.37
CA HIS A 48 -1.42 -13.94 13.70
C HIS A 48 -2.19 -13.00 14.63
N ALA A 49 -2.46 -13.43 15.86
CA ALA A 49 -3.24 -12.63 16.81
C ALA A 49 -2.51 -11.34 17.20
N ALA A 50 -1.24 -11.44 17.63
CA ALA A 50 -0.43 -10.31 18.05
C ALA A 50 -0.30 -9.27 16.92
N ALA A 51 0.07 -9.71 15.71
CA ALA A 51 0.19 -8.80 14.58
C ALA A 51 -1.12 -8.11 14.19
N LEU A 52 -2.30 -8.65 14.52
CA LEU A 52 -3.57 -7.96 14.26
C LEU A 52 -3.94 -6.96 15.36
N THR A 53 -3.47 -7.15 16.58
CA THR A 53 -3.88 -6.36 17.76
C THR A 53 -2.87 -5.35 18.25
N ASP A 54 -1.58 -5.53 17.93
CA ASP A 54 -0.52 -4.66 18.43
C ASP A 54 -0.67 -3.24 17.88
N GLU A 55 -0.19 -2.26 18.64
CA GLU A 55 -0.16 -0.86 18.22
C GLU A 55 1.08 -0.60 17.34
N GLY A 56 0.98 0.36 16.43
CA GLY A 56 2.06 0.69 15.51
C GLY A 56 1.82 0.22 14.08
N ILE A 57 2.57 0.86 13.18
CA ILE A 57 2.37 0.73 11.74
C ILE A 57 2.91 -0.60 11.25
N ARG A 58 2.07 -1.30 10.52
CA ARG A 58 2.37 -2.58 9.87
C ARG A 58 1.67 -2.63 8.53
N ALA A 59 2.23 -3.39 7.60
CA ALA A 59 1.56 -3.68 6.35
C ALA A 59 1.29 -5.17 6.18
N PHE A 60 0.20 -5.51 5.51
CA PHE A 60 -0.16 -6.87 5.14
C PHE A 60 -0.29 -6.96 3.63
N ILE A 61 0.26 -8.04 3.07
CA ILE A 61 0.05 -8.39 1.66
C ILE A 61 -1.21 -9.26 1.57
N LEU A 62 -2.19 -8.78 0.79
CA LEU A 62 -3.37 -9.54 0.41
C LEU A 62 -3.23 -10.00 -1.03
N LEU A 63 -3.46 -11.29 -1.26
CA LEU A 63 -3.32 -11.93 -2.56
C LEU A 63 -4.68 -12.14 -3.23
N ASP A 64 -4.67 -12.26 -4.55
CA ASP A 64 -5.83 -12.66 -5.35
C ASP A 64 -5.88 -14.19 -5.41
N ASN A 65 -6.98 -14.81 -4.97
CA ASN A 65 -7.11 -16.27 -4.93
C ASN A 65 -7.14 -16.92 -6.31
N ASP A 66 -7.40 -16.15 -7.37
CA ASP A 66 -7.61 -16.67 -8.72
C ASP A 66 -6.49 -16.27 -9.71
N ASP A 67 -5.52 -15.44 -9.29
CA ASP A 67 -4.40 -15.00 -10.14
C ASP A 67 -3.02 -15.29 -9.54
N PHE A 68 -2.56 -16.51 -9.78
CA PHE A 68 -1.22 -16.95 -9.38
C PHE A 68 -0.11 -16.11 -10.01
N GLY A 69 -0.28 -15.67 -11.27
CA GLY A 69 0.71 -14.91 -12.01
C GLY A 69 0.94 -13.53 -11.39
N ARG A 70 -0.15 -12.86 -11.00
CA ARG A 70 -0.13 -11.58 -10.29
C ARG A 70 0.50 -11.74 -8.90
N ASN A 71 0.06 -12.71 -8.11
CA ASN A 71 0.63 -12.98 -6.78
C ASN A 71 2.14 -13.22 -6.81
N ARG A 72 2.65 -13.88 -7.86
CA ARG A 72 4.09 -14.11 -8.02
C ARG A 72 4.88 -12.82 -8.25
N LYS A 73 4.35 -11.83 -8.98
CA LYS A 73 5.00 -10.52 -9.14
C LYS A 73 5.13 -9.79 -7.81
N ILE A 74 4.08 -9.88 -6.99
CA ILE A 74 4.01 -9.27 -5.65
C ILE A 74 5.02 -9.90 -4.72
N CYS A 75 5.09 -11.24 -4.71
CA CYS A 75 6.13 -11.95 -3.99
C CYS A 75 7.54 -11.48 -4.39
N ARG A 76 7.82 -11.36 -5.69
CA ARG A 76 9.14 -10.91 -6.15
C ARG A 76 9.49 -9.51 -5.66
N ALA A 77 8.51 -8.60 -5.57
CA ALA A 77 8.72 -7.25 -5.03
C ALA A 77 8.94 -7.30 -3.51
N PHE A 78 8.12 -8.08 -2.79
CA PHE A 78 8.24 -8.30 -1.35
C PHE A 78 9.60 -8.89 -0.95
N GLU A 79 10.09 -9.91 -1.65
CA GLU A 79 11.35 -10.60 -1.34
C GLU A 79 12.58 -9.69 -1.52
N ARG A 80 12.44 -8.53 -2.16
CA ARG A 80 13.50 -7.52 -2.24
C ARG A 80 13.62 -6.66 -0.99
N LEU A 81 12.58 -6.63 -0.14
CA LEU A 81 12.68 -5.96 1.15
C LEU A 81 13.73 -6.66 2.03
N PRO A 82 14.49 -5.90 2.84
CA PRO A 82 15.41 -6.49 3.79
C PRO A 82 14.66 -7.29 4.86
N ASP A 83 15.32 -8.30 5.43
CA ASP A 83 14.75 -9.13 6.49
C ASP A 83 14.57 -8.35 7.79
N ALA A 84 13.42 -8.48 8.45
CA ALA A 84 13.20 -7.85 9.76
C ALA A 84 14.21 -8.34 10.81
N GLY A 85 14.60 -9.63 10.77
CA GLY A 85 15.56 -10.19 11.72
C GLY A 85 16.94 -9.53 11.66
N LEU A 86 17.36 -9.04 10.48
CA LEU A 86 18.63 -8.33 10.32
C LEU A 86 18.66 -7.03 11.14
N TYR A 87 17.52 -6.35 11.27
CA TYR A 87 17.43 -5.12 12.05
C TYR A 87 17.37 -5.40 13.56
N GLU A 88 16.75 -6.49 13.98
CA GLU A 88 16.79 -6.95 15.37
C GLU A 88 18.23 -7.25 15.81
N GLU A 89 19.00 -7.94 14.97
CA GLU A 89 20.40 -8.32 15.25
C GLU A 89 21.31 -7.10 15.48
N ILE A 90 21.07 -5.98 14.78
CA ILE A 90 21.84 -4.74 14.92
C ILE A 90 21.23 -3.75 15.93
N GLY A 91 20.22 -4.16 16.70
CA GLY A 91 19.60 -3.34 17.75
C GLY A 91 18.68 -2.23 17.23
N MET A 92 18.16 -2.39 16.01
CA MET A 92 17.26 -1.44 15.34
C MET A 92 15.83 -1.98 15.20
N GLY A 93 15.46 -3.08 15.88
CA GLY A 93 14.13 -3.71 15.75
C GLY A 93 12.95 -2.76 15.99
N ASP A 94 13.05 -1.89 17.00
CA ASP A 94 12.00 -0.89 17.31
C ASP A 94 11.86 0.22 16.26
N GLN A 95 12.78 0.25 15.28
CA GLN A 95 12.79 1.17 14.15
C GLN A 95 12.31 0.47 12.88
N VAL A 96 11.59 -0.65 12.97
CA VAL A 96 11.12 -1.42 11.82
C VAL A 96 9.60 -1.48 11.74
N ALA A 97 9.02 -1.06 10.62
CA ALA A 97 7.62 -1.29 10.25
C ALA A 97 7.50 -2.58 9.43
N PRO A 98 7.00 -3.69 9.99
CA PRO A 98 6.98 -4.96 9.28
C PRO A 98 5.96 -4.97 8.13
N VAL A 99 6.37 -5.54 7.00
CA VAL A 99 5.49 -5.97 5.91
C VAL A 99 5.29 -7.47 6.06
N HIS A 100 4.06 -7.86 6.38
CA HIS A 100 3.72 -9.23 6.71
C HIS A 100 3.25 -9.99 5.48
N TRP A 101 3.85 -11.18 5.29
CA TRP A 101 3.33 -12.25 4.46
C TRP A 101 2.73 -13.34 5.37
N PRO A 102 1.38 -13.43 5.48
CA PRO A 102 0.73 -14.44 6.30
C PRO A 102 0.95 -15.86 5.76
N LEU A 103 1.44 -16.76 6.60
CA LEU A 103 1.68 -18.15 6.24
C LEU A 103 0.87 -19.11 7.11
N VAL A 104 0.51 -20.26 6.55
CA VAL A 104 -0.06 -21.39 7.30
C VAL A 104 1.01 -22.28 7.92
N ARG A 105 2.24 -22.26 7.38
CA ARG A 105 3.42 -22.96 7.90
C ARG A 105 4.72 -22.33 7.37
N PRO A 106 5.87 -22.56 8.02
CA PRO A 106 7.16 -22.13 7.49
C PRO A 106 7.42 -22.70 6.10
N ILE A 107 8.16 -21.93 5.29
CA ILE A 107 8.69 -22.39 4.01
C ILE A 107 10.19 -22.65 4.11
N SER A 108 10.73 -23.45 3.19
CA SER A 108 12.15 -23.80 3.22
C SER A 108 13.04 -22.61 2.84
N GLU A 109 14.16 -22.46 3.55
CA GLU A 109 15.13 -21.36 3.36
C GLU A 109 16.05 -21.59 2.15
N ASP A 110 16.17 -22.83 1.67
CA ASP A 110 16.96 -23.18 0.49
C ASP A 110 16.31 -22.76 -0.84
N LEU A 111 15.00 -22.49 -0.83
CA LEU A 111 14.27 -22.01 -1.98
C LEU A 111 14.65 -20.57 -2.29
N THR A 112 14.85 -20.28 -3.58
CA THR A 112 15.16 -18.93 -4.07
C THR A 112 14.31 -18.57 -5.28
N GLY A 113 14.21 -17.27 -5.58
CA GLY A 113 13.52 -16.74 -6.75
C GLY A 113 12.08 -17.24 -6.88
N ASP A 114 11.73 -17.72 -8.08
CA ASP A 114 10.37 -18.18 -8.38
C ASP A 114 9.94 -19.42 -7.60
N ALA A 115 10.87 -20.33 -7.29
CA ALA A 115 10.54 -21.51 -6.50
C ALA A 115 10.10 -21.11 -5.07
N ARG A 116 10.80 -20.14 -4.48
CA ARG A 116 10.43 -19.55 -3.19
C ARG A 116 9.07 -18.86 -3.27
N CYS A 117 8.86 -18.05 -4.31
CA CYS A 117 7.59 -17.36 -4.47
C CYS A 117 6.39 -18.29 -4.67
N ASN A 118 6.56 -19.37 -5.42
CA ASN A 118 5.51 -20.38 -5.56
C ASN A 118 5.19 -20.99 -4.19
N ALA A 119 6.21 -21.37 -3.42
CA ALA A 119 6.01 -21.90 -2.07
C ALA A 119 5.32 -20.90 -1.13
N LEU A 120 5.66 -19.61 -1.20
CA LEU A 120 5.02 -18.57 -0.40
C LEU A 120 3.53 -18.41 -0.72
N ILE A 121 3.16 -18.48 -2.00
CA ILE A 121 1.77 -18.37 -2.45
C ILE A 121 0.98 -19.63 -2.04
N GLU A 122 1.56 -20.82 -2.26
CA GLU A 122 0.93 -22.10 -1.87
C GLU A 122 0.71 -22.22 -0.36
N ASN A 123 1.53 -21.55 0.45
CA ASN A 123 1.42 -21.56 1.91
C ASN A 123 0.80 -20.27 2.47
N TYR A 124 0.22 -19.42 1.62
CA TYR A 124 -0.43 -18.19 2.05
C TYR A 124 -1.64 -18.49 2.94
N SER A 125 -1.77 -17.74 4.04
CA SER A 125 -2.92 -17.87 4.95
C SER A 125 -4.11 -17.04 4.47
N TRP A 126 -4.93 -17.63 3.57
CA TRP A 126 -6.20 -17.04 3.12
C TRP A 126 -7.16 -16.64 4.26
N PRO A 127 -7.28 -17.40 5.37
CA PRO A 127 -8.11 -16.98 6.49
C PRO A 127 -7.66 -15.66 7.12
N ILE A 128 -6.35 -15.44 7.28
CA ILE A 128 -5.82 -14.17 7.79
C ILE A 128 -5.99 -13.05 6.78
N GLY A 129 -5.70 -13.31 5.51
CA GLY A 129 -5.97 -12.34 4.44
C GLY A 129 -7.43 -11.88 4.45
N THR A 130 -8.38 -12.79 4.69
CA THR A 130 -9.80 -12.48 4.82
C THR A 130 -10.12 -11.62 6.04
N VAL A 131 -9.47 -11.87 7.18
CA VAL A 131 -9.65 -11.05 8.38
C VAL A 131 -9.14 -9.63 8.14
N VAL A 132 -7.94 -9.48 7.60
CA VAL A 132 -7.36 -8.17 7.27
C VAL A 132 -8.21 -7.44 6.24
N TYR A 133 -8.67 -8.14 5.18
CA TYR A 133 -9.59 -7.60 4.18
C TYR A 133 -10.85 -6.98 4.82
N ARG A 134 -11.45 -7.69 5.77
CA ARG A 134 -12.64 -7.21 6.49
C ARG A 134 -12.33 -6.07 7.44
N MET A 135 -11.22 -6.14 8.18
CA MET A 135 -10.80 -5.08 9.11
C MET A 135 -10.50 -3.76 8.38
N ALA A 136 -9.85 -3.85 7.22
CA ALA A 136 -9.54 -2.69 6.38
C ALA A 136 -10.69 -2.28 5.43
N ASN A 137 -11.83 -2.97 5.49
CA ASN A 137 -13.03 -2.69 4.71
C ASN A 137 -12.74 -2.43 3.21
N LEU A 138 -12.04 -3.36 2.58
CA LEU A 138 -11.52 -3.20 1.22
C LEU A 138 -12.61 -3.44 0.15
N PRO A 139 -12.51 -2.82 -1.04
CA PRO A 139 -13.58 -2.84 -2.04
C PRO A 139 -13.81 -4.18 -2.71
N ARG A 140 -12.74 -4.94 -2.99
CA ARG A 140 -12.80 -6.12 -3.86
C ARG A 140 -12.01 -7.27 -3.23
N PRO A 141 -12.62 -8.43 -2.96
CA PRO A 141 -11.91 -9.55 -2.36
C PRO A 141 -10.93 -10.26 -3.31
N SER A 142 -11.17 -10.19 -4.62
CA SER A 142 -10.31 -10.79 -5.67
C SER A 142 -9.39 -9.75 -6.29
N THR A 143 -8.53 -9.16 -5.46
CA THR A 143 -7.58 -8.11 -5.84
C THR A 143 -6.38 -8.20 -4.93
N VAL A 144 -5.21 -7.83 -5.43
CA VAL A 144 -4.01 -7.76 -4.60
C VAL A 144 -3.92 -6.38 -3.93
N TYR A 145 -3.67 -6.40 -2.62
CA TYR A 145 -3.44 -5.19 -1.85
C TYR A 145 -2.13 -5.24 -1.04
N LEU A 146 -1.51 -4.08 -0.89
CA LEU A 146 -0.66 -3.77 0.26
C LEU A 146 -1.48 -2.91 1.23
N VAL A 147 -1.79 -3.46 2.40
CA VAL A 147 -2.68 -2.83 3.38
C VAL A 147 -1.87 -2.37 4.58
N ALA A 148 -1.72 -1.06 4.75
CA ALA A 148 -1.15 -0.44 5.93
C ALA A 148 -2.20 -0.32 7.03
N MET A 149 -1.85 -0.68 8.26
CA MET A 149 -2.73 -0.60 9.44
C MET A 149 -1.99 0.06 10.60
N ASP A 150 -2.72 0.86 11.37
CA ASP A 150 -2.31 1.41 12.67
C ASP A 150 -3.53 1.46 13.60
N GLY A 151 -3.63 0.47 14.50
CA GLY A 151 -4.82 0.27 15.31
C GLY A 151 -6.08 0.03 14.46
N ARG A 152 -7.00 1.00 14.41
CA ARG A 152 -8.23 0.96 13.61
C ARG A 152 -8.10 1.66 12.26
N ASP A 153 -7.05 2.44 12.08
CA ASP A 153 -6.83 3.16 10.83
C ASP A 153 -6.22 2.23 9.81
N SER A 154 -6.69 2.34 8.57
CA SER A 154 -6.17 1.54 7.47
C SER A 154 -6.08 2.35 6.18
N PHE A 155 -5.11 1.98 5.36
CA PHE A 155 -4.91 2.49 4.02
C PHE A 155 -4.42 1.36 3.13
N TYR A 156 -4.74 1.40 1.84
CA TYR A 156 -4.29 0.37 0.92
C TYR A 156 -3.78 0.92 -0.39
N PHE A 157 -2.83 0.19 -0.97
CA PHE A 157 -2.52 0.23 -2.38
C PHE A 157 -3.19 -0.97 -3.06
N ASP A 158 -4.11 -0.70 -3.98
CA ASP A 158 -4.63 -1.66 -4.94
C ASP A 158 -3.62 -1.76 -6.09
N ILE A 159 -2.98 -2.91 -6.18
CA ILE A 159 -1.80 -3.15 -7.03
C ILE A 159 -2.08 -4.22 -8.08
N ASP A 160 -3.34 -4.32 -8.52
CA ASP A 160 -3.84 -5.30 -9.48
C ASP A 160 -3.07 -5.31 -10.81
N ASP A 161 -2.85 -4.13 -11.37
CA ASP A 161 -2.43 -3.94 -12.77
C ASP A 161 -0.97 -3.48 -12.91
N GLY A 162 -0.18 -3.56 -11.84
CA GLY A 162 1.23 -3.16 -11.84
C GLY A 162 2.14 -4.06 -12.68
N SER A 163 3.02 -3.45 -13.48
CA SER A 163 4.21 -4.13 -14.00
C SER A 163 5.19 -4.43 -12.86
N GLN A 164 6.15 -5.36 -13.07
CA GLN A 164 7.11 -5.71 -12.02
C GLN A 164 7.89 -4.48 -11.54
N ALA A 165 8.36 -3.62 -12.45
CA ALA A 165 9.13 -2.42 -12.09
C ALA A 165 8.31 -1.45 -11.23
N GLN A 166 7.01 -1.34 -11.47
CA GLN A 166 6.11 -0.47 -10.71
C GLN A 166 5.83 -1.05 -9.33
N LEU A 167 5.61 -2.36 -9.23
CA LEU A 167 5.47 -3.05 -7.95
C LEU A 167 6.75 -2.91 -7.12
N ASP A 168 7.92 -3.06 -7.76
CA ASP A 168 9.21 -2.84 -7.10
C ASP A 168 9.32 -1.40 -6.57
N GLN A 169 8.87 -0.40 -7.33
CA GLN A 169 8.83 1.00 -6.89
C GLN A 169 7.86 1.24 -5.74
N ILE A 170 6.69 0.59 -5.73
CA ILE A 170 5.72 0.70 -4.63
C ILE A 170 6.32 0.14 -3.35
N PHE A 171 6.96 -1.02 -3.41
CA PHE A 171 7.59 -1.64 -2.24
C PHE A 171 8.84 -0.88 -1.78
N LEU A 172 9.62 -0.34 -2.72
CA LEU A 172 10.74 0.53 -2.39
C LEU A 172 10.28 1.85 -1.76
N GLY A 173 9.26 2.50 -2.33
CA GLY A 173 8.64 3.70 -1.76
C GLY A 173 8.05 3.43 -0.37
N TRP A 174 7.40 2.28 -0.18
CA TRP A 174 6.98 1.84 1.15
C TRP A 174 8.17 1.70 2.12
N HIS A 175 9.26 1.07 1.69
CA HIS A 175 10.49 0.90 2.49
C HIS A 175 11.17 2.21 2.88
N GLU A 176 11.34 3.12 1.93
CA GLU A 176 12.03 4.39 2.13
C GLU A 176 11.16 5.38 2.94
N TYR A 177 9.84 5.37 2.74
CA TYR A 177 8.94 6.41 3.25
C TYR A 177 8.06 5.99 4.43
N ALA A 178 8.06 4.72 4.86
CA ALA A 178 7.47 4.34 6.15
C ALA A 178 8.09 5.14 7.33
N ALA A 179 9.32 5.64 7.14
CA ALA A 179 10.15 6.32 8.12
C ALA A 179 9.86 7.79 8.34
N LEU A 180 9.31 8.51 7.35
CA LEU A 180 9.44 9.96 7.33
C LEU A 180 8.40 10.64 8.23
N ASN A 181 8.77 10.74 9.51
CA ASN A 181 8.41 11.73 10.53
C ASN A 181 8.74 11.12 11.91
N GLN A 182 10.03 10.91 12.18
CA GLN A 182 10.49 10.60 13.53
C GLN A 182 10.63 11.89 14.33
N GLY A 183 10.12 11.89 15.56
CA GLY A 183 10.31 12.96 16.54
C GLY A 183 9.05 13.73 16.96
N GLN A 184 7.90 13.53 16.30
CA GLN A 184 6.64 14.13 16.72
C GLN A 184 5.69 13.07 17.25
N ALA A 185 5.51 13.06 18.58
CA ALA A 185 4.32 12.46 19.18
C ALA A 185 3.08 13.00 18.43
N GLY A 186 2.22 12.10 17.96
CA GLY A 186 1.04 12.46 17.17
C GLY A 186 1.20 12.40 15.65
N THR A 187 2.31 11.88 15.11
CA THR A 187 2.40 11.56 13.67
C THR A 187 1.46 10.40 13.37
N THR A 188 0.42 10.67 12.59
CA THR A 188 -0.64 9.70 12.29
C THR A 188 -0.27 8.84 11.07
N LEU A 189 -0.93 7.68 10.92
CA LEU A 189 -0.87 6.89 9.68
C LEU A 189 -1.13 7.76 8.43
N LYS A 190 -2.04 8.73 8.56
CA LYS A 190 -2.37 9.74 7.54
C LYS A 190 -1.15 10.54 7.07
N ASP A 191 -0.33 11.08 7.97
CA ASP A 191 0.81 11.94 7.61
C ASP A 191 1.89 11.18 6.83
N ARG A 192 1.99 9.87 7.09
CA ARG A 192 2.94 8.96 6.45
C ARG A 192 2.45 8.53 5.08
N ILE A 193 1.16 8.22 4.97
CA ILE A 193 0.53 7.92 3.69
C ILE A 193 0.73 9.08 2.72
N THR A 194 0.53 10.34 3.13
CA THR A 194 0.78 11.51 2.26
C THR A 194 2.11 11.40 1.53
N GLN A 195 3.18 11.10 2.27
CA GLN A 195 4.52 11.07 1.73
C GLN A 195 4.78 9.84 0.86
N ILE A 196 4.30 8.67 1.29
CA ILE A 196 4.39 7.44 0.48
C ILE A 196 3.65 7.65 -0.85
N VAL A 197 2.45 8.25 -0.80
CA VAL A 197 1.64 8.58 -1.97
C VAL A 197 2.36 9.57 -2.86
N GLU A 198 2.90 10.66 -2.33
CA GLU A 198 3.59 11.66 -3.13
C GLU A 198 4.88 11.12 -3.75
N ALA A 199 5.61 10.24 -3.05
CA ALA A 199 6.80 9.58 -3.55
C ALA A 199 6.48 8.60 -4.70
N ILE A 200 5.39 7.82 -4.58
CA ILE A 200 5.00 6.80 -5.57
C ILE A 200 4.24 7.44 -6.75
N CYS A 201 3.36 8.40 -6.47
CA CYS A 201 2.36 8.90 -7.40
C CYS A 201 2.57 10.34 -7.87
N GLY A 202 3.59 11.03 -7.33
CA GLY A 202 3.86 12.44 -7.60
C GLY A 202 3.10 13.39 -6.67
N SER A 203 3.60 14.63 -6.63
CA SER A 203 3.09 15.69 -5.75
C SER A 203 1.62 16.03 -6.05
N GLY A 204 0.85 16.32 -5.00
CA GLY A 204 -0.56 16.70 -5.09
C GLY A 204 -1.55 15.55 -5.28
N MET A 205 -1.07 14.30 -5.48
CA MET A 205 -1.96 13.13 -5.52
C MET A 205 -2.69 12.94 -4.19
N TYR A 206 -2.01 13.20 -3.08
CA TYR A 206 -2.62 13.15 -1.76
C TYR A 206 -3.71 14.20 -1.58
N ASP A 207 -3.49 15.44 -2.02
CA ASP A 207 -4.53 16.47 -2.00
C ASP A 207 -5.74 16.07 -2.86
N ILE A 208 -5.50 15.42 -4.02
CA ILE A 208 -6.58 14.87 -4.85
C ILE A 208 -7.35 13.77 -4.08
N LEU A 209 -6.67 12.85 -3.41
CA LEU A 209 -7.30 11.82 -2.57
C LEU A 209 -8.17 12.44 -1.48
N MET A 210 -7.61 13.42 -0.76
CA MET A 210 -8.29 14.12 0.33
C MET A 210 -9.45 14.97 -0.16
N SER A 211 -9.35 15.61 -1.34
CA SER A 211 -10.43 16.41 -1.92
C SER A 211 -11.66 15.59 -2.30
N ARG A 212 -11.48 14.28 -2.51
CA ARG A 212 -12.56 13.38 -2.83
C ARG A 212 -13.23 12.79 -1.58
N LEU A 213 -12.67 13.02 -0.38
CA LEU A 213 -13.33 12.64 0.87
C LEU A 213 -14.56 13.54 1.11
N PRO A 214 -15.72 12.98 1.50
CA PRO A 214 -16.88 13.77 1.89
C PRO A 214 -16.55 14.61 3.12
N GLU A 215 -17.09 15.82 3.20
CA GLU A 215 -16.90 16.70 4.35
C GLU A 215 -17.23 15.99 5.67
N GLY A 216 -16.32 16.08 6.65
CA GLY A 216 -16.48 15.48 7.98
C GLY A 216 -16.07 14.00 8.09
N ARG A 217 -15.59 13.36 7.01
CA ARG A 217 -15.01 12.01 7.06
C ARG A 217 -13.52 12.08 7.41
N LEU A 218 -13.08 11.15 8.25
CA LEU A 218 -11.67 11.02 8.63
C LEU A 218 -10.94 10.17 7.59
N VAL A 219 -9.61 10.30 7.50
CA VAL A 219 -8.78 9.39 6.66
C VAL A 219 -8.92 7.93 7.12
N SER A 220 -9.34 7.73 8.37
CA SER A 220 -9.72 6.44 8.94
C SER A 220 -10.95 5.80 8.27
N ASP A 221 -11.74 6.54 7.46
CA ASP A 221 -12.91 6.03 6.74
C ASP A 221 -12.57 5.32 5.40
N VAL A 222 -11.28 4.97 5.23
CA VAL A 222 -10.66 4.22 4.12
C VAL A 222 -10.41 5.04 2.85
N VAL A 223 -9.15 5.47 2.73
CA VAL A 223 -8.56 5.99 1.50
C VAL A 223 -7.62 4.93 0.93
N GLY A 224 -7.65 4.72 -0.38
CA GLY A 224 -6.68 3.89 -1.07
C GLY A 224 -6.26 4.47 -2.40
N ILE A 225 -5.21 3.90 -2.98
CA ILE A 225 -4.75 4.22 -4.32
C ILE A 225 -4.88 2.98 -5.18
N ALA A 226 -5.54 3.12 -6.32
CA ALA A 226 -5.44 2.15 -7.38
C ALA A 226 -4.28 2.54 -8.31
N TYR A 227 -3.34 1.62 -8.47
CA TYR A 227 -2.28 1.76 -9.45
C TYR A 227 -2.68 0.99 -10.72
N ARG A 228 -3.05 1.70 -11.78
CA ARG A 228 -3.54 1.10 -13.03
C ARG A 228 -2.88 1.75 -14.23
N ASP A 229 -2.46 0.94 -15.19
CA ASP A 229 -1.82 1.39 -16.44
C ASP A 229 -0.61 2.32 -16.24
N GLY A 230 0.04 2.23 -15.07
CA GLY A 230 1.17 3.09 -14.71
C GLY A 230 0.82 4.45 -14.14
N GLU A 231 -0.46 4.69 -13.86
CA GLU A 231 -0.96 5.90 -13.22
C GLU A 231 -1.56 5.57 -11.86
N CYS A 232 -1.36 6.47 -10.90
CA CYS A 232 -2.09 6.43 -9.65
C CYS A 232 -3.45 7.10 -9.82
N ALA A 233 -4.49 6.36 -9.47
CA ALA A 233 -5.85 6.87 -9.37
C ALA A 233 -6.31 6.78 -7.91
N ALA A 234 -6.91 7.86 -7.42
CA ALA A 234 -7.54 7.84 -6.11
C ALA A 234 -8.68 6.80 -6.08
N ALA A 235 -8.52 5.77 -5.25
CA ALA A 235 -9.52 4.74 -5.00
C ALA A 235 -10.15 5.02 -3.64
N LEU A 236 -11.34 5.63 -3.67
CA LEU A 236 -12.11 5.79 -2.44
C LEU A 236 -13.02 4.59 -2.26
N THR A 237 -12.96 4.02 -1.08
CA THR A 237 -13.95 3.07 -0.61
C THR A 237 -14.61 3.63 0.61
N TYR A 238 -15.89 3.95 0.46
CA TYR A 238 -16.71 4.12 1.63
C TYR A 238 -17.13 2.73 2.10
N ALA A 239 -16.99 2.47 3.40
CA ALA A 239 -17.97 1.60 4.03
C ALA A 239 -19.34 2.22 3.71
N GLU A 240 -20.17 1.54 2.92
CA GLU A 240 -21.60 1.75 3.04
C GLU A 240 -21.98 1.34 4.46
N GLY A 241 -21.79 2.25 5.42
CA GLY A 241 -22.51 2.16 6.68
C GLY A 241 -24.00 2.18 6.34
N PRO A 242 -24.87 1.52 7.13
CA PRO A 242 -26.30 1.65 6.94
C PRO A 242 -26.63 3.14 6.87
N ALA A 243 -27.33 3.55 5.80
CA ALA A 243 -27.73 4.93 5.61
C ALA A 243 -28.27 5.47 6.94
N VAL A 244 -27.59 6.45 7.52
CA VAL A 244 -28.14 7.16 8.68
C VAL A 244 -29.45 7.75 8.16
N PRO A 245 -30.63 7.32 8.66
CA PRO A 245 -31.86 7.90 8.20
C PRO A 245 -31.78 9.39 8.49
N THR A 246 -31.94 10.18 7.44
CA THR A 246 -32.12 11.63 7.57
C THR A 246 -33.38 11.82 8.40
N VAL A 247 -33.20 12.10 9.69
CA VAL A 247 -34.28 12.60 10.53
C VAL A 247 -34.58 14.00 9.99
N GLY A 248 -35.59 14.07 9.12
CA GLY A 248 -36.14 15.34 8.67
C GLY A 248 -36.57 16.18 9.87
N PRO A 249 -36.60 17.52 9.72
CA PRO A 249 -37.03 18.39 10.80
C PRO A 249 -38.41 17.97 11.27
N VAL A 250 -38.52 17.66 12.56
CA VAL A 250 -39.80 17.44 13.23
C VAL A 250 -40.61 18.72 13.06
N SER A 251 -41.72 18.60 12.32
CA SER A 251 -42.69 19.68 12.10
C SER A 251 -43.63 19.78 13.30
#